data_AF-A0A6B0VLL0-F1
#
_entry.id   AF-A0A6B0VLL0-F1
#
_cell.length_a   1.000
_cell.length_b   1.000
_cell.length_c   1.000
_cell.angle_alpha   90.00
_cell.angle_beta   90.00
_cell.angle_gamma   90.00
#
_symmetry.space_group_name_H-M   'P 1'
#
loop_
_entity.id
_entity.type
_entity.pdbx_description
1 polymer ?
#
loop_
_entity_poly.entity_id
_entity_poly.type
_entity_poly.pdbx_seq_one_letter_code
_entity_poly.pdbx_strand_id
1 'polypeptide(L)'
;MATTQRNETVSEAQPYELENAAGGTLVYEPTREYRETLGRTTQVGRRLVGFVDVNDWDAIRSELARRGHDVGMVHHREEFDAAEVGR
;
A
#
# COMPACT_ATOMS: atom_id res chain seq x y z
N MET A 1 1.98 -0.41 43.67
CA MET A 1 1.38 -1.43 42.79
C MET A 1 1.40 -0.86 41.38
N ALA A 2 2.39 -1.25 40.57
CA ALA A 2 2.65 -0.66 39.25
C ALA A 2 1.86 -1.42 38.18
N THR A 3 0.90 -0.76 37.53
CA THR A 3 0.26 -1.28 36.33
C THR A 3 0.79 -0.46 35.15
N THR A 4 1.94 -0.88 34.62
CA THR A 4 2.45 -0.37 33.34
C THR A 4 1.52 -0.86 32.25
N GLN A 5 0.55 -0.02 31.87
CA GLN A 5 -0.12 -0.14 30.57
C GLN A 5 0.96 0.04 29.52
N ARG A 6 1.37 -1.05 28.88
CA ARG A 6 2.05 -1.01 27.60
C ARG A 6 1.06 -0.41 26.62
N ASN A 7 1.14 0.91 26.45
CA ASN A 7 0.66 1.58 25.25
C ASN A 7 1.54 1.07 24.11
N GLU A 8 1.26 -0.13 23.62
CA GLU A 8 1.58 -0.51 22.25
C GLU A 8 0.82 0.50 21.40
N THR A 9 1.54 1.53 20.98
CA THR A 9 1.13 2.41 19.92
C THR A 9 0.90 1.48 18.73
N VAL A 10 -0.35 1.04 18.57
CA VAL A 10 -0.90 0.72 17.26
C VAL A 10 -0.76 2.05 16.54
N SER A 11 0.42 2.30 15.98
CA SER A 11 0.59 3.27 14.94
C SER A 11 -0.51 2.89 13.98
N GLU A 12 -1.54 3.74 13.87
CA GLU A 12 -2.58 3.66 12.86
C GLU A 12 -1.80 3.50 11.57
N ALA A 13 -1.61 2.24 11.20
CA ALA A 13 -0.83 1.90 10.06
C ALA A 13 -1.71 2.42 8.96
N GLN A 14 -1.26 3.50 8.32
CA GLN A 14 -1.82 3.97 7.07
C GLN A 14 -2.18 2.70 6.29
N PRO A 15 -3.49 2.45 6.04
CA PRO A 15 -3.94 1.15 5.55
C PRO A 15 -3.31 0.84 4.19
N TYR A 16 -2.81 1.88 3.52
CA TYR A 16 -2.13 1.82 2.25
C TYR A 16 -0.73 2.40 2.29
N GLU A 17 0.15 1.79 1.52
CA GLU A 17 1.45 2.33 1.15
C GLU A 17 1.32 3.01 -0.21
N LEU A 18 1.75 4.27 -0.27
CA LEU A 18 1.72 5.06 -1.48
C LEU A 18 3.08 5.13 -2.12
N GLU A 19 3.14 4.88 -3.43
CA GLU A 19 4.36 4.99 -4.19
C GLU A 19 4.16 5.87 -5.43
N ASN A 20 4.89 6.97 -5.50
CA ASN A 20 4.84 7.87 -6.65
C ASN A 20 5.42 7.19 -7.89
N ALA A 21 4.70 7.32 -8.99
CA ALA A 21 5.04 6.77 -10.29
C ALA A 21 4.93 7.87 -11.36
N ALA A 22 5.53 7.61 -12.52
CA ALA A 22 5.24 8.46 -13.68
C ALA A 22 3.75 8.34 -14.01
N GLY A 23 3.05 9.47 -14.07
CA GLY A 23 1.63 9.53 -14.40
C GLY A 23 0.65 9.40 -13.22
N GLY A 24 1.11 9.22 -11.97
CA GLY A 24 0.24 9.17 -10.79
C GLY A 24 0.87 8.49 -9.57
N THR A 25 0.03 8.04 -8.63
CA THR A 25 0.48 7.34 -7.42
C THR A 25 -0.12 5.93 -7.37
N LEU A 26 0.73 4.94 -7.10
CA LEU A 26 0.35 3.56 -6.90
C LEU A 26 -0.05 3.32 -5.44
N VAL A 27 -1.18 2.66 -5.22
CA VAL A 27 -1.72 2.36 -3.89
C VAL A 27 -1.55 0.89 -3.59
N TYR A 28 -0.80 0.56 -2.53
CA TYR A 28 -0.56 -0.81 -2.10
C TYR A 28 -1.17 -1.10 -0.75
N GLU A 29 -1.82 -2.25 -0.61
CA GLU A 29 -2.22 -2.80 0.69
C GLU A 29 -1.09 -3.70 1.23
N PRO A 30 -0.49 -3.39 2.39
CA PRO A 30 0.57 -4.19 2.97
C PRO A 30 0.02 -5.50 3.52
N THR A 31 0.59 -6.63 3.10
CA THR A 31 0.26 -7.95 3.66
C THR A 31 1.12 -8.21 4.89
N ARG A 32 0.47 -8.45 6.02
CA ARG A 32 1.13 -8.65 7.31
C ARG A 32 0.78 -10.02 7.87
N GLU A 33 1.80 -10.70 8.38
CA GLU A 33 1.64 -12.00 9.02
C GLU A 33 2.34 -11.99 10.37
N TYR A 34 1.72 -12.65 11.36
CA TYR A 34 2.36 -12.90 12.64
C TYR A 34 3.40 -14.02 12.46
N ARG A 35 4.66 -13.71 12.73
CA ARG A 35 5.73 -14.71 12.73
C ARG A 35 6.06 -15.09 14.16
N GLU A 36 5.65 -16.29 14.55
CA GLU A 36 5.90 -16.84 15.89
C GLU A 36 7.39 -16.82 16.25
N THR A 37 8.27 -17.15 15.29
CA THR A 37 9.74 -17.12 15.48
C THR A 37 10.28 -15.74 15.85
N LEU A 38 9.61 -14.67 15.42
CA LEU A 38 9.99 -13.29 15.71
C LEU A 38 9.17 -12.68 16.85
N GLY A 39 8.14 -13.39 17.33
CA GLY A 39 7.21 -12.90 18.35
C GLY A 39 6.47 -11.62 17.96
N ARG A 40 6.33 -11.34 16.65
CA ARG A 40 5.74 -10.09 16.16
C ARG A 40 5.08 -10.24 14.80
N THR A 41 4.13 -9.37 14.52
CA THR A 41 3.59 -9.14 13.18
C THR A 41 4.63 -8.43 12.33
N THR A 42 4.86 -8.95 11.12
CA THR A 42 5.78 -8.34 10.16
C THR A 42 5.13 -8.29 8.79
N GLN A 43 5.49 -7.28 8.02
CA GLN A 43 5.06 -7.18 6.64
C GLN A 43 5.81 -8.22 5.80
N VAL A 44 5.05 -9.08 5.15
CA VAL A 44 5.58 -10.16 4.30
C VAL A 44 5.45 -9.83 2.81
N GLY A 45 4.67 -8.82 2.48
CA GLY A 45 4.48 -8.35 1.11
C GLY A 45 3.59 -7.12 1.03
N ARG A 46 3.20 -6.80 -0.19
CA ARG A 46 2.24 -5.73 -0.49
C ARG A 46 1.52 -6.06 -1.79
N ARG A 47 0.24 -5.70 -1.88
CA ARG A 47 -0.62 -5.94 -3.04
C ARG A 47 -0.99 -4.59 -3.64
N LEU A 48 -0.72 -4.38 -4.92
CA LEU A 48 -1.26 -3.21 -5.62
C LEU A 48 -2.78 -3.32 -5.63
N VAL A 49 -3.48 -2.35 -5.04
CA VAL A 49 -4.95 -2.33 -4.93
C VAL A 49 -5.57 -1.31 -5.87
N GLY A 50 -4.91 -0.18 -6.15
CA GLY A 50 -5.40 0.83 -7.08
C GLY A 50 -4.42 1.97 -7.34
N PHE A 51 -4.97 3.10 -7.76
CA PHE A 51 -4.22 4.28 -8.21
C PHE A 51 -4.88 5.56 -7.68
N VAL A 52 -4.08 6.62 -7.50
CA VAL A 52 -4.51 7.96 -7.04
C VAL A 52 -3.83 9.02 -7.91
N ASP A 53 -4.51 10.14 -8.15
CA ASP A 53 -4.00 11.31 -8.89
C ASP A 53 -3.43 10.96 -10.28
N VAL A 54 -4.10 10.04 -10.98
CA VAL A 54 -3.64 9.59 -12.30
C VAL A 54 -3.85 10.67 -13.34
N ASN A 55 -2.76 11.13 -13.95
CA ASN A 55 -2.75 12.11 -15.03
C ASN A 55 -2.24 11.53 -16.35
N ASP A 56 -1.60 10.36 -16.34
CA ASP A 56 -1.11 9.67 -17.53
C ASP A 56 -1.13 8.15 -17.34
N TRP A 57 -2.11 7.49 -17.98
CA TRP A 57 -2.28 6.05 -17.91
C TRP A 57 -1.22 5.26 -18.67
N ASP A 58 -0.62 5.81 -19.73
CA ASP A 58 0.44 5.14 -20.47
C ASP A 58 1.76 5.15 -19.68
N ALA A 59 2.01 6.22 -18.93
CA ALA A 59 3.11 6.28 -17.98
C ALA A 59 2.92 5.27 -16.82
N ILE A 60 1.71 5.17 -16.26
CA ILE A 60 1.38 4.15 -15.25
C ILE A 60 1.58 2.75 -15.83
N ARG A 61 1.12 2.50 -17.06
CA ARG A 61 1.28 1.22 -17.76
C ARG A 61 2.75 0.81 -17.87
N SER A 62 3.59 1.77 -18.21
CA SER A 62 5.04 1.59 -18.31
C SER A 62 5.66 1.28 -16.95
N GLU A 63 5.22 1.95 -15.90
CA GLU A 63 5.67 1.70 -14.53
C GLU A 63 5.27 0.30 -14.04
N LEU A 64 4.04 -0.14 -14.29
CA LEU A 64 3.60 -1.50 -13.95
C LEU A 64 4.46 -2.55 -14.66
N ALA A 65 4.67 -2.40 -15.97
CA ALA A 65 5.51 -3.32 -16.74
C ALA A 65 6.95 -3.35 -16.21
N ARG A 66 7.53 -2.19 -15.90
CA ARG A 66 8.89 -2.06 -15.34
C ARG A 66 9.04 -2.77 -13.99
N ARG A 67 7.97 -2.77 -13.19
CA ARG A 67 7.92 -3.38 -11.85
C ARG A 67 7.50 -4.86 -11.88
N GLY A 68 7.21 -5.40 -13.06
CA GLY A 68 6.73 -6.78 -13.22
C GLY A 68 5.29 -6.99 -12.73
N HIS A 69 4.51 -5.91 -12.59
CA HIS A 69 3.09 -6.01 -12.32
C HIS A 69 2.31 -6.32 -13.61
N ASP A 70 1.15 -6.94 -13.45
CA ASP A 70 0.25 -7.16 -14.57
C ASP A 70 -0.28 -5.80 -15.06
N VAL A 71 0.01 -5.53 -16.31
CA VAL A 71 -0.33 -4.28 -16.99
C VAL A 71 -1.85 -4.16 -17.20
N GLY A 72 -2.56 -5.29 -17.24
CA GLY A 72 -4.03 -5.33 -17.30
C GLY A 72 -4.70 -4.76 -16.04
N MET A 73 -3.96 -4.59 -14.95
CA MET A 73 -4.48 -4.02 -13.69
C MET A 73 -5.01 -2.59 -13.83
N VAL A 74 -4.54 -1.84 -14.84
CA VAL A 74 -5.04 -0.49 -15.16
C VAL A 74 -6.54 -0.48 -15.49
N HIS A 75 -7.07 -1.55 -16.08
CA HIS A 75 -8.45 -1.58 -16.57
C HIS A 75 -9.47 -2.12 -15.56
N HIS A 76 -9.01 -2.60 -14.40
CA HIS A 76 -9.84 -3.42 -13.49
C HIS A 76 -9.76 -3.00 -12.03
N ARG A 77 -9.14 -1.86 -11.72
CA ARG A 77 -8.92 -1.42 -10.34
C ARG A 77 -9.53 -0.06 -10.08
N GLU A 78 -9.88 0.12 -8.81
CA GLU A 78 -10.51 1.31 -8.27
C GLU A 78 -9.49 2.46 -8.28
N GLU A 79 -9.94 3.63 -8.73
CA GLU A 79 -9.25 4.88 -8.48
C GLU A 79 -9.68 5.32 -7.08
N PHE A 80 -8.71 5.47 -6.18
CA PHE A 80 -8.97 5.94 -4.82
C PHE A 80 -8.92 7.48 -4.81
N ASP A 81 -9.77 8.10 -4.00
CA ASP A 81 -9.64 9.51 -3.69
C ASP A 81 -8.42 9.73 -2.77
N ALA A 82 -7.74 10.88 -2.92
CA ALA A 82 -6.59 11.24 -2.11
C ALA A 82 -6.88 11.18 -0.59
N ALA A 83 -8.12 11.56 -0.20
CA ALA A 83 -8.57 11.51 1.19
C ALA A 83 -8.67 10.08 1.75
N GLU A 84 -8.99 9.08 0.90
CA GLU A 84 -9.14 7.67 1.32
C GLU A 84 -7.79 7.01 1.61
N VAL A 85 -6.73 7.52 0.98
CA VAL A 85 -5.36 7.02 1.16
C VAL A 85 -4.50 7.88 2.10
N GLY A 86 -5.11 8.86 2.77
CA GLY A 86 -4.43 9.71 3.74
C GLY A 86 -3.43 10.71 3.15
N ARG A 87 -3.67 11.18 1.91
CA ARG A 87 -2.88 12.22 1.24
C ARG A 87 -3.44 13.63 1.42
#